data_AF-A0A4R1PWH7-F1
#
_entry.id   AF-A0A4R1PWH7-F1
#
_cell.length_a   1.000
_cell.length_b   1.000
_cell.length_c   1.000
_cell.angle_alpha   90.00
_cell.angle_beta   90.00
_cell.angle_gamma   90.00
#
_symmetry.space_group_name_H-M   'P 1'
#
loop_
_entity.id
_entity.type
_entity.pdbx_description
1 polymer ?
#
loop_
_entity_poly.entity_id
_entity_poly.type
_entity_poly.pdbx_seq_one_letter_code
_entity_poly.pdbx_strand_id
1 'polypeptide(L)' 'MADLAMVFHWGPADLDPLSLTDLMEWRERARQRWEGQQHGTRSKA' A
#
# COMPACT_ATOMS: atom_id res chain seq x y z
N MET A 1 -2.88 8.68 1.99
CA MET A 1 -4.01 7.83 2.46
C MET A 1 -4.64 7.05 1.30
N ALA A 2 -4.65 7.58 0.07
CA ALA A 2 -5.15 6.88 -1.12
C ALA A 2 -4.30 5.66 -1.57
N ASP A 3 -2.99 5.67 -1.29
CA ASP A 3 -2.10 4.56 -1.68
C ASP A 3 -2.51 3.23 -1.01
N LEU A 4 -2.96 3.30 0.25
CA LEU A 4 -3.42 2.14 1.01
C LEU A 4 -4.76 1.62 0.50
N ALA A 5 -5.72 2.52 0.27
CA ALA A 5 -7.02 2.16 -0.27
C ALA A 5 -6.90 1.51 -1.66
N MET A 6 -5.96 1.98 -2.51
CA MET A 6 -5.74 1.40 -3.84
C MET A 6 -4.97 0.07 -3.81
N VAL A 7 -3.98 -0.06 -2.92
CA VAL A 7 -3.16 -1.29 -2.84
C VAL A 7 -3.89 -2.42 -2.11
N PHE A 8 -4.69 -2.11 -1.08
CA PHE A 8 -5.35 -3.09 -0.22
C PHE A 8 -6.88 -3.11 -0.33
N HIS A 9 -7.49 -2.23 -1.15
CA HIS A 9 -8.94 -2.08 -1.26
C HIS A 9 -9.64 -1.76 0.07
N TRP A 10 -8.88 -1.18 1.02
CA TRP A 10 -9.37 -0.83 2.34
C TRP A 10 -10.34 0.35 2.34
N GLY A 11 -11.41 0.22 3.12
CA GLY A 11 -12.39 1.26 3.32
C GLY A 11 -12.04 2.19 4.48
N PRO A 12 -12.77 3.31 4.65
CA PRO A 12 -12.58 4.20 5.79
C PRO A 12 -12.76 3.51 7.15
N ALA A 13 -13.58 2.46 7.23
CA ALA A 13 -13.76 1.65 8.44
C ALA A 13 -12.54 0.80 8.81
N ASP A 14 -11.68 0.46 7.86
CA ASP A 14 -10.42 -0.25 8.12
C ASP A 14 -9.30 0.71 8.56
N LEU A 15 -9.41 1.99 8.17
CA LEU A 15 -8.47 3.05 8.54
C LEU A 15 -8.78 3.67 9.90
N ASP A 16 -10.05 3.69 10.30
CA ASP A 16 -10.55 4.26 11.57
C ASP A 16 -9.94 3.62 12.84
N PRO A 17 -9.77 2.29 12.94
CA PRO A 17 -9.13 1.66 14.09
C PRO A 17 -7.60 1.71 14.05
N LEU A 18 -6.98 2.08 12.92
CA LEU A 18 -5.53 2.07 12.78
C LEU A 18 -4.92 3.37 13.33
N SER A 19 -3.88 3.23 14.15
CA SER A 19 -3.15 4.40 14.64
C SER A 19 -2.31 5.02 13.51
N LEU A 20 -1.92 6.29 13.67
CA LEU A 20 -1.07 6.98 12.70
C LEU A 20 0.25 6.22 12.43
N THR A 21 0.80 5.59 13.46
CA THR A 21 2.01 4.75 13.37
C THR A 21 1.77 3.52 12.49
N ASP A 22 0.64 2.83 12.68
CA ASP A 22 0.29 1.67 11.85
C ASP A 22 0.08 2.10 10.39
N LEU A 23 -0.61 3.23 10.16
CA LEU A 23 -0.81 3.78 8.83
C LEU A 23 0.51 4.11 8.11
N MET A 24 1.50 4.62 8.84
CA MET A 24 2.84 4.88 8.30
C MET A 24 3.56 3.57 7.94
N GLU A 25 3.48 2.55 8.79
CA GLU A 25 4.09 1.25 8.54
C GLU A 25 3.45 0.53 7.33
N TRP A 26 2.12 0.58 7.23
CA TRP A 26 1.38 0.05 6.09
C TRP A 26 1.68 0.80 4.80
N ARG A 27 1.83 2.14 4.84
CA ARG A 27 2.23 2.92 3.65
C ARG A 27 3.58 2.47 3.12
N GLU A 28 4.54 2.20 4.00
CA GLU A 28 5.87 1.78 3.58
C GLU A 28 5.85 0.37 2.97
N ARG A 29 5.08 -0.57 3.54
CA ARG A 29 4.84 -1.89 2.91
C ARG A 29 4.16 -1.76 1.55
N ALA A 30 3.16 -0.90 1.42
CA ALA A 30 2.47 -0.64 0.16
C ALA A 30 3.42 -0.10 -0.91
N ARG A 31 4.30 0.84 -0.52
CA ARG A 31 5.32 1.42 -1.40
C ARG A 31 6.32 0.38 -1.89
N GLN A 32 6.86 -0.44 -0.99
CA GLN A 32 7.78 -1.52 -1.34
C GLN A 32 7.13 -2.53 -2.30
N ARG A 33 5.85 -2.86 -2.07
CA ARG A 33 5.09 -3.74 -2.97
C ARG A 33 4.83 -3.09 -4.33
N TRP A 34 4.53 -1.79 -4.37
CA TRP A 34 4.34 -1.07 -5.61
C TRP A 34 5.64 -1.01 -6.42
N GLU A 35 6.74 -0.61 -5.80
CA GLU A 35 8.07 -0.58 -6.43
C GLU A 35 8.51 -1.98 -6.91
N GLY A 36 8.28 -3.02 -6.11
CA GLY A 36 8.57 -4.42 -6.49
C GLY A 36 7.69 -4.95 -7.62
N GLN A 37 6.40 -4.58 -7.68
CA GLN A 37 5.51 -4.94 -8.78
C GLN A 37 5.90 -4.24 -10.09
N GLN A 38 6.26 -2.95 -10.03
CA GLN A 38 6.68 -2.20 -11.22
C GLN A 38 8.00 -2.72 -11.83
N HIS A 39 8.89 -3.26 -10.98
CA HIS A 39 10.14 -3.89 -11.42
C HIS A 39 9.92 -5.26 -12.11
N GLY A 40 8.95 -6.06 -11.64
CA GLY A 40 8.67 -7.39 -12.21
C GLY A 40 7.91 -7.35 -13.54
N THR A 41 7.09 -6.33 -13.79
CA THR A 41 6.29 -6.22 -15.03
C THR A 41 7.11 -5.78 -16.24
N ARG A 42 8.35 -5.29 -16.05
CA ARG A 42 9.23 -4.83 -17.13
C ARG A 42 10.18 -5.90 -17.67
N SER A 43 10.13 -7.13 -17.15
CA SER A 43 11.05 -8.21 -17.54
C SER A 43 10.46 -9.24 -18.51
N LYS A 44 9.51 -8.83 -19.37
CA LYS A 44 9.01 -9.66 -20.46
C LYS A 44 8.99 -8.85 -21.77
N ALA A 45 10.17 -8.73 -22.41
CA ALA A 45 10.33 -8.28 -23.79
C ALA A 45 11.22 -9.30 -24.51
#